data_AF-A0A7V4T5D9-F1
#
_entry.id   AF-A0A7V4T5D9-F1
#
_cell.length_a   1.000
_cell.length_b   1.000
_cell.length_c   1.000
_cell.angle_alpha   90.00
_cell.angle_beta   90.00
_cell.angle_gamma   90.00
#
_symmetry.space_group_name_H-M   'P 1'
#
loop_
_entity.id
_entity.type
_entity.pdbx_description
1 polymer ?
#
loop_
_entity_poly.entity_id
_entity_poly.type
_entity_poly.pdbx_seq_one_letter_code
_entity_poly.pdbx_strand_id
1 'polypeptide(L)'
;MNDFKELILLKNNKLKKVIIFAVKGFRADRCDLRASSLTLFTLLSIVPVMAMAFGIAKGFGFQQILEERVLELFAGQEEIIENVLAFSTNLLEKTQGGLMTLFGLILLFYILIKLIGHIENAFNKIWWIKDDRPFIKKITDYIAISITAGIMVVFSSSVNIFITAYLTKFLSNIQLPGDIINLISLGFKIFPFLPIWILFIFFYIFIPNKKVDIKSALAGGLIAGTIFQIAQMTYLKFQVGVSSYNAIYGSFAALPLFLIWLQASWAIVLFGAEIAFSWENTETLETQDIDYDKISIRLKKLIVLRIVHLCVNRFANKKIPAFDIDISTKMKIPLKIVKVLLAKLVECRILLEVNWENGIGYVPASDIECLTICDVLTAFELRGDDIIRVGGTIEFQALEDSLNDFEKACKNSSGERNLKDI
;
A
#
# COMPACT_ATOMS: atom_id res chain seq x y z
N MET A 1 0.00 -0.80 -35.68
CA MET A 1 -1.27 -0.55 -34.94
C MET A 1 -1.62 -1.68 -33.96
N ASN A 2 -1.20 -2.93 -34.20
CA ASN A 2 -1.40 -4.04 -33.24
C ASN A 2 -0.51 -3.93 -31.98
N ASP A 3 0.78 -3.60 -32.10
CA ASP A 3 1.66 -3.44 -30.92
C ASP A 3 1.20 -2.36 -29.94
N PHE A 4 0.60 -1.27 -30.44
CA PHE A 4 0.12 -0.18 -29.59
C PHE A 4 -1.14 -0.57 -28.81
N LYS A 5 -2.04 -1.35 -29.42
CA LYS A 5 -3.20 -1.92 -28.73
C LYS A 5 -2.77 -2.94 -27.67
N GLU A 6 -1.77 -3.77 -27.97
CA GLU A 6 -1.25 -4.78 -27.05
C GLU A 6 -0.55 -4.13 -25.84
N LEU A 7 0.26 -3.10 -26.06
CA LEU A 7 0.86 -2.27 -25.00
C LEU A 7 -0.19 -1.58 -24.11
N ILE A 8 -1.27 -1.04 -24.71
CA ILE A 8 -2.37 -0.44 -23.94
C ILE A 8 -3.09 -1.50 -23.11
N LEU A 9 -3.39 -2.67 -23.67
CA LEU A 9 -4.07 -3.76 -22.97
C LEU A 9 -3.23 -4.31 -21.80
N LEU A 10 -1.92 -4.49 -22.00
CA LEU A 10 -1.00 -4.93 -20.96
C LEU A 10 -0.87 -3.89 -19.82
N LYS A 11 -0.78 -2.60 -20.17
CA LYS A 11 -0.69 -1.51 -19.19
C LYS A 11 -1.99 -1.36 -18.38
N ASN A 12 -3.15 -1.55 -19.01
CA ASN A 12 -4.44 -1.47 -18.35
C ASN A 12 -4.66 -2.64 -17.37
N ASN A 13 -4.17 -3.84 -17.72
CA ASN A 13 -4.17 -4.98 -16.81
C ASN A 13 -3.25 -4.75 -15.59
N LYS A 14 -2.07 -4.15 -15.78
CA LYS A 14 -1.18 -3.81 -14.66
C LYS A 14 -1.85 -2.81 -13.70
N LEU A 15 -2.43 -1.72 -14.21
CA LEU A 15 -3.08 -0.72 -13.36
C LEU A 15 -4.23 -1.31 -12.53
N LYS A 16 -5.09 -2.14 -13.13
CA LYS A 16 -6.17 -2.84 -12.40
C LYS A 16 -5.62 -3.71 -11.28
N LYS A 17 -4.59 -4.50 -11.55
CA LYS A 17 -3.95 -5.35 -10.54
C LYS A 17 -3.35 -4.51 -9.40
N VAL A 18 -2.65 -3.43 -9.73
CA VAL A 18 -2.09 -2.50 -8.73
C VAL A 18 -3.18 -1.94 -7.82
N ILE A 19 -4.31 -1.52 -8.37
CA ILE A 19 -5.43 -1.00 -7.56
C ILE A 19 -6.00 -2.11 -6.65
N ILE A 20 -6.20 -3.33 -7.18
CA ILE A 20 -6.69 -4.46 -6.39
C ILE A 20 -5.73 -4.79 -5.24
N PHE A 21 -4.41 -4.84 -5.52
CA PHE A 21 -3.41 -5.08 -4.50
C PHE A 21 -3.33 -3.95 -3.48
N ALA A 22 -3.43 -2.69 -3.91
CA ALA A 22 -3.44 -1.56 -3.00
C ALA A 22 -4.66 -1.59 -2.06
N VAL A 23 -5.85 -1.97 -2.55
CA VAL A 23 -7.05 -2.12 -1.70
C VAL A 23 -6.90 -3.27 -0.71
N LYS A 24 -6.30 -4.39 -1.15
CA LYS A 24 -6.01 -5.53 -0.25
C LYS A 24 -4.95 -5.16 0.80
N GLY A 25 -3.86 -4.52 0.37
CA GLY A 25 -2.77 -4.03 1.22
C GLY A 25 -3.27 -3.05 2.27
N PHE A 26 -4.04 -2.05 1.84
CA PHE A 26 -4.62 -1.05 2.73
C PHE A 26 -5.41 -1.65 3.90
N ARG A 27 -6.15 -2.74 3.66
CA ARG A 27 -6.86 -3.49 4.71
C ARG A 27 -5.92 -4.34 5.55
N ALA A 28 -5.01 -5.07 4.90
CA ALA A 28 -4.05 -5.96 5.57
C ALA A 28 -3.13 -5.20 6.53
N ASP A 29 -2.63 -4.04 6.11
CA ASP A 29 -1.73 -3.18 6.87
C ASP A 29 -2.47 -2.24 7.84
N ARG A 30 -3.81 -2.38 7.92
CA ARG A 30 -4.71 -1.61 8.79
C ARG A 30 -4.52 -0.10 8.63
N CYS A 31 -4.47 0.37 7.39
CA CYS A 31 -4.23 1.77 7.08
C CYS A 31 -5.30 2.70 7.65
N ASP A 32 -6.54 2.23 7.84
CA ASP A 32 -7.59 2.99 8.55
C ASP A 32 -7.18 3.34 9.99
N LEU A 33 -6.67 2.36 10.75
CA LEU A 33 -6.20 2.58 12.12
C LEU A 33 -4.96 3.47 12.15
N ARG A 34 -4.06 3.33 11.17
CA ARG A 34 -2.89 4.20 11.03
C ARG A 34 -3.30 5.63 10.72
N ALA A 35 -4.25 5.83 9.82
CA ALA A 35 -4.81 7.14 9.52
C ALA A 35 -5.43 7.78 10.77
N SER A 36 -6.12 7.01 11.61
CA SER A 36 -6.64 7.52 12.90
C SER A 36 -5.54 7.88 13.89
N SER A 37 -4.48 7.08 13.97
CA SER A 37 -3.32 7.39 14.79
C SER A 37 -2.62 8.68 14.32
N LEU A 38 -2.37 8.81 13.01
CA LEU A 38 -1.78 10.02 12.43
C LEU A 38 -2.68 11.23 12.60
N THR A 39 -4.01 11.04 12.55
CA THR A 39 -4.99 12.09 12.80
C THR A 39 -4.87 12.65 14.22
N LEU A 40 -4.84 11.75 15.21
CA LEU A 40 -4.64 12.13 16.61
C LEU A 40 -3.29 12.82 16.82
N PHE A 41 -2.20 12.29 16.27
CA PHE A 41 -0.88 12.91 16.39
C PHE A 41 -0.82 14.28 15.72
N THR A 42 -1.48 14.44 14.56
CA THR A 42 -1.55 15.74 13.88
C THR A 42 -2.32 16.74 14.72
N LEU A 43 -3.47 16.34 15.30
CA LEU A 43 -4.28 17.20 16.16
C LEU A 43 -3.49 17.66 17.40
N LEU A 44 -2.80 16.75 18.08
CA LEU A 44 -1.99 17.06 19.26
C LEU A 44 -0.75 17.90 18.92
N SER A 45 -0.22 17.77 17.69
CA SER A 45 0.99 18.46 17.25
C SER A 45 0.70 19.77 16.53
N ILE A 46 -0.56 20.13 16.26
CA ILE A 46 -0.90 21.32 15.46
C ILE A 46 -0.32 22.59 16.09
N VAL A 47 -0.52 22.78 17.40
CA VAL A 47 -0.02 23.93 18.14
C VAL A 47 1.52 23.95 18.16
N PRO A 48 2.21 22.86 18.57
CA PRO A 48 3.68 22.81 18.51
C PRO A 48 4.28 23.09 17.13
N VAL A 49 3.68 22.51 16.08
CA VAL A 49 4.14 22.67 14.70
C VAL A 49 3.94 24.12 14.25
N MET A 50 2.80 24.73 14.58
CA MET A 50 2.55 26.13 14.24
C MET A 50 3.47 27.08 14.98
N ALA A 51 3.67 26.87 16.29
CA ALA A 51 4.63 27.66 17.07
C ALA A 51 6.04 27.60 16.48
N MET A 52 6.48 26.42 16.02
CA MET A 52 7.76 26.27 15.35
C MET A 52 7.78 26.95 13.97
N ALA A 53 6.74 26.78 13.16
CA ALA A 53 6.64 27.42 11.86
C ALA A 53 6.70 28.94 11.98
N PHE A 54 5.98 29.53 12.94
CA PHE A 54 6.03 30.96 13.24
C PHE A 54 7.36 31.41 13.82
N GLY A 55 7.97 30.63 14.71
CA GLY A 55 9.31 30.91 15.23
C GLY A 55 10.37 30.98 14.13
N ILE A 56 10.34 30.01 13.20
CA ILE A 56 11.24 29.98 12.04
C ILE A 56 10.91 31.16 11.11
N ALA A 57 9.64 31.36 10.75
CA ALA A 57 9.23 32.45 9.86
C ALA A 57 9.62 33.83 10.42
N LYS A 58 9.46 34.05 11.73
CA LYS A 58 9.91 35.27 12.42
C LYS A 58 11.43 35.45 12.29
N GLY A 59 12.20 34.38 12.47
CA GLY A 59 13.66 34.40 12.30
C GLY A 59 14.13 34.78 10.89
N PHE A 60 13.34 34.45 9.86
CA PHE A 60 13.63 34.78 8.46
C PHE A 60 12.86 36.01 7.92
N GLY A 61 12.03 36.67 8.73
CA GLY A 61 11.22 37.82 8.32
C GLY A 61 9.99 37.48 7.47
N PHE A 62 9.54 36.22 7.43
CA PHE A 62 8.37 35.75 6.66
C PHE A 62 7.09 35.58 7.51
N GLN A 63 7.04 36.12 8.73
CA GLN A 63 5.93 35.89 9.66
C GLN A 63 4.56 36.30 9.08
N GLN A 64 4.44 37.51 8.53
CA GLN A 64 3.17 38.01 7.97
C GLN A 64 2.66 37.14 6.80
N ILE A 65 3.56 36.71 5.91
CA ILE A 65 3.23 35.82 4.79
C ILE A 65 2.70 34.48 5.31
N LEU A 66 3.30 33.95 6.39
CA LEU A 66 2.84 32.70 6.99
C LEU A 66 1.48 32.87 7.68
N GLU A 67 1.24 33.98 8.40
CA GLU A 67 -0.05 34.28 9.05
C GLU A 67 -1.18 34.37 8.03
N GLU A 68 -1.01 35.17 6.97
CA GLU A 68 -1.97 35.29 5.88
C GLU A 68 -2.26 33.93 5.23
N ARG A 69 -1.21 33.13 4.99
CA ARG A 69 -1.34 31.82 4.35
C ARG A 69 -2.09 30.81 5.21
N VAL A 70 -1.82 30.79 6.51
CA VAL A 70 -2.50 29.89 7.45
C VAL A 70 -3.97 30.29 7.55
N LEU A 71 -4.30 31.58 7.62
CA LEU A 71 -5.70 32.03 7.59
C LEU A 71 -6.42 31.62 6.29
N GLU A 72 -5.76 31.74 5.14
CA GLU A 72 -6.32 31.30 3.85
C GLU A 72 -6.51 29.77 3.75
N LEU A 73 -5.54 28.99 4.22
CA LEU A 73 -5.59 27.51 4.20
C LEU A 73 -6.74 26.95 5.04
N PHE A 74 -7.14 27.69 6.07
CA PHE A 74 -8.16 27.31 7.03
C PHE A 74 -9.37 28.26 6.99
N ALA A 75 -9.60 28.93 5.86
CA ALA A 75 -10.77 29.79 5.65
C ALA A 75 -12.06 29.05 6.05
N GLY A 76 -12.83 29.63 6.97
CA GLY A 76 -14.00 28.98 7.60
C GLY A 76 -13.74 28.24 8.92
N GLN A 77 -12.52 28.29 9.46
CA GLN A 77 -12.14 27.86 10.82
C GLN A 77 -11.25 28.91 11.52
N GLU A 78 -11.52 30.18 11.24
CA GLU A 78 -10.71 31.33 11.68
C GLU A 78 -10.53 31.35 13.20
N GLU A 79 -11.58 31.07 13.97
CA GLU A 79 -11.55 31.04 15.44
C GLU A 79 -10.56 29.99 16.00
N ILE A 80 -10.41 28.83 15.34
CA ILE A 80 -9.45 27.79 15.77
C ILE A 80 -8.02 28.27 15.49
N ILE A 81 -7.81 28.87 14.33
CA ILE A 81 -6.50 29.36 13.90
C ILE A 81 -6.07 30.55 14.75
N GLU A 82 -6.95 31.51 15.01
CA GLU A 82 -6.68 32.65 15.88
C GLU A 82 -6.32 32.18 17.29
N ASN A 83 -7.00 31.16 17.83
CA ASN A 83 -6.64 30.56 19.12
C ASN A 83 -5.27 29.86 19.07
N VAL A 84 -4.97 29.12 18.00
CA VAL A 84 -3.66 28.47 17.81
C VAL A 84 -2.55 29.50 17.63
N LEU A 85 -2.80 30.58 16.90
CA LEU A 85 -1.89 31.71 16.69
C LEU A 85 -1.63 32.43 18.00
N ALA A 86 -2.69 32.84 18.71
CA ALA A 86 -2.61 33.51 20.00
C ALA A 86 -1.88 32.64 21.03
N PHE A 87 -2.13 31.33 21.07
CA PHE A 87 -1.41 30.43 21.96
C PHE A 87 0.06 30.29 21.58
N SER A 88 0.36 30.22 20.27
CA SER A 88 1.73 30.13 19.75
C SER A 88 2.54 31.40 20.00
N THR A 89 1.97 32.58 19.78
CA THR A 89 2.61 33.86 20.07
C THR A 89 2.77 34.06 21.57
N ASN A 90 1.76 33.71 22.39
CA ASN A 90 1.89 33.74 23.86
C ASN A 90 2.98 32.79 24.37
N LEU A 91 3.11 31.59 23.79
CA LEU A 91 4.19 30.65 24.13
C LEU A 91 5.57 31.25 23.86
N LEU A 92 5.73 31.98 22.74
CA LEU A 92 6.98 32.61 22.33
C LEU A 92 7.27 33.93 23.08
N GLU A 93 6.25 34.69 23.47
CA GLU A 93 6.38 36.01 24.10
C GLU A 93 6.41 35.97 25.63
N LYS A 94 5.66 35.07 26.28
CA LYS A 94 5.63 34.96 27.76
C LYS A 94 6.84 34.23 28.35
N THR A 95 7.69 33.60 27.52
CA THR A 95 8.98 33.07 27.97
C THR A 95 10.06 34.16 27.94
N GLN A 96 9.93 35.19 28.77
CA GLN A 96 10.93 36.27 28.95
C GLN A 96 12.18 35.83 29.75
N GLY A 97 12.64 34.60 29.59
CA GLY A 97 13.84 34.07 30.24
C GLY A 97 14.57 33.10 29.33
N GLY A 98 15.79 33.44 28.93
CA GLY A 98 16.52 32.73 27.86
C GLY A 98 16.66 31.22 28.03
N LEU A 99 16.66 30.70 29.28
CA LEU A 99 16.70 29.26 29.54
C LEU A 99 15.34 28.58 29.32
N MET A 100 14.23 29.20 29.74
CA MET A 100 12.88 28.63 29.61
C MET A 100 12.40 28.61 28.15
N THR A 101 12.76 29.64 27.37
CA THR A 101 12.54 29.68 25.91
C THR A 101 13.29 28.53 25.21
N LEU A 102 14.53 28.26 25.63
CA LEU A 102 15.36 27.20 25.05
C LEU A 102 14.78 25.81 25.33
N PHE A 103 14.31 25.57 26.57
CA PHE A 103 13.61 24.33 26.92
C PHE A 103 12.32 24.13 26.12
N GLY A 104 11.51 25.20 25.96
CA GLY A 104 10.30 25.17 25.14
C GLY A 104 10.61 24.82 23.68
N LEU A 105 11.64 25.44 23.09
CA LEU A 105 12.06 25.15 21.72
C LEU A 105 12.51 23.70 21.55
N ILE A 106 13.31 23.16 22.48
CA ILE A 106 13.75 21.75 22.45
C ILE A 106 12.57 20.79 22.52
N LEU A 107 11.59 21.08 23.40
CA LEU A 107 10.37 20.28 23.51
C LEU A 107 9.55 20.30 22.20
N LEU A 108 9.40 21.47 21.58
CA LEU A 108 8.72 21.61 20.29
C LEU A 108 9.44 20.80 19.18
N PHE A 109 10.77 20.87 19.11
CA PHE A 109 11.57 20.06 18.20
C PHE A 109 11.39 18.56 18.44
N TYR A 110 11.38 18.16 19.70
CA TYR A 110 11.15 16.76 20.06
C TYR A 110 9.78 16.26 19.58
N ILE A 111 8.72 17.06 19.74
CA ILE A 111 7.37 16.72 19.28
C ILE A 111 7.34 16.61 17.76
N LEU A 112 7.96 17.54 17.02
CA LEU A 112 8.03 17.47 15.56
C LEU A 112 8.75 16.20 15.07
N ILE A 113 9.89 15.86 15.68
CA ILE A 113 10.63 14.65 15.36
C ILE A 113 9.77 13.40 15.62
N LYS A 114 9.01 13.38 16.71
CA LYS A 114 8.09 12.29 17.03
C LYS A 114 6.97 12.17 15.98
N LEU A 115 6.35 13.29 15.59
CA LEU A 115 5.30 13.30 14.56
C LEU A 115 5.78 12.70 13.25
N ILE A 116 6.93 13.16 12.74
CA ILE A 116 7.52 12.64 11.50
C ILE A 116 7.91 11.18 11.68
N GLY A 117 8.40 10.79 12.85
CA GLY A 117 8.67 9.38 13.17
C GLY A 117 7.42 8.49 13.11
N HIS A 118 6.24 8.98 13.50
CA HIS A 118 4.98 8.25 13.35
C HIS A 118 4.57 8.12 11.89
N ILE A 119 4.75 9.18 11.08
CA ILE A 119 4.50 9.16 9.64
C ILE A 119 5.44 8.17 8.95
N GLU A 120 6.75 8.25 9.23
CA GLU A 120 7.75 7.31 8.70
C GLU A 120 7.39 5.86 9.06
N ASN A 121 7.03 5.59 10.32
CA ASN A 121 6.65 4.23 10.73
C ASN A 121 5.41 3.72 9.99
N ALA A 122 4.42 4.58 9.71
CA ALA A 122 3.26 4.18 8.92
C ALA A 122 3.67 3.77 7.50
N PHE A 123 4.56 4.53 6.85
CA PHE A 123 5.07 4.21 5.52
C PHE A 123 5.97 2.97 5.56
N ASN A 124 6.91 2.88 6.50
CA ASN A 124 7.79 1.73 6.64
C ASN A 124 7.03 0.42 6.81
N LYS A 125 5.86 0.44 7.44
CA LYS A 125 5.01 -0.74 7.56
C LYS A 125 4.39 -1.17 6.22
N ILE A 126 3.97 -0.23 5.38
CA ILE A 126 3.51 -0.51 4.00
C ILE A 126 4.66 -1.12 3.17
N TRP A 127 5.86 -0.55 3.27
CA TRP A 127 7.04 -1.06 2.56
C TRP A 127 7.70 -2.29 3.21
N TRP A 128 7.09 -2.88 4.25
CA TRP A 128 7.60 -4.02 5.01
C TRP A 128 9.05 -3.87 5.53
N ILE A 129 9.43 -2.64 5.88
CA ILE A 129 10.74 -2.30 6.41
C ILE A 129 10.76 -2.60 7.91
N LYS A 130 11.76 -3.39 8.34
CA LYS A 130 11.94 -3.78 9.75
C LYS A 130 12.92 -2.88 10.50
N ASP A 131 13.84 -2.24 9.79
CA ASP A 131 14.94 -1.49 10.39
C ASP A 131 14.65 0.01 10.48
N ASP A 132 14.94 0.57 11.65
CA ASP A 132 14.86 2.01 11.91
C ASP A 132 16.11 2.75 11.42
N ARG A 133 15.93 3.99 10.91
CA ARG A 133 17.08 4.88 10.65
C ARG A 133 17.83 5.19 11.94
N PRO A 134 19.17 5.31 11.90
CA PRO A 134 19.94 5.77 13.07
C PRO A 134 19.51 7.19 13.47
N PHE A 135 19.44 7.45 14.78
CA PHE A 135 18.80 8.64 15.37
C PHE A 135 19.31 9.98 14.79
N ILE A 136 20.63 10.09 14.55
CA ILE A 136 21.24 11.31 14.00
C ILE A 136 20.78 11.58 12.56
N LYS A 137 20.66 10.53 11.72
CA LYS A 137 20.14 10.70 10.35
C LYS A 137 18.65 11.07 10.35
N LYS A 138 17.85 10.52 11.28
CA LYS A 138 16.45 10.92 11.45
C LYS A 138 16.32 12.42 11.66
N ILE A 139 17.14 13.02 12.53
CA ILE A 139 17.07 14.47 12.80
C ILE A 139 17.33 15.29 11.53
N THR A 140 18.45 15.04 10.84
CA THR A 140 18.82 15.81 9.65
C THR A 140 17.80 15.64 8.51
N ASP A 141 17.39 14.40 8.23
CA ASP A 141 16.43 14.10 7.17
C ASP A 141 15.05 14.70 7.48
N TYR A 142 14.59 14.61 8.73
CA TYR A 142 13.28 15.13 9.13
C TYR A 142 13.21 16.66 9.05
N ILE A 143 14.30 17.34 9.41
CA ILE A 143 14.39 18.80 9.26
C ILE A 143 14.34 19.17 7.77
N ALA A 144 15.13 18.49 6.92
CA ALA A 144 15.13 18.73 5.49
C ALA A 144 13.75 18.49 4.86
N ILE A 145 13.12 17.35 5.19
CA ILE A 145 11.76 17.00 4.73
C ILE A 145 10.75 18.06 5.18
N SER A 146 10.83 18.53 6.42
CA SER A 146 9.91 19.54 6.96
C SER A 146 10.03 20.87 6.23
N ILE A 147 11.26 21.35 6.03
CA ILE A 147 11.53 22.61 5.32
C ILE A 147 11.08 22.50 3.86
N THR A 148 11.43 21.41 3.18
CA THR A 148 11.05 21.19 1.78
C THR A 148 9.54 21.07 1.62
N ALA A 149 8.88 20.30 2.49
CA ALA A 149 7.41 20.16 2.47
C ALA A 149 6.72 21.51 2.75
N GLY A 150 7.21 22.28 3.73
CA GLY A 150 6.69 23.62 4.04
C GLY A 150 6.79 24.57 2.85
N ILE A 151 7.97 24.64 2.21
CA ILE A 151 8.19 25.44 1.00
C ILE A 151 7.26 24.96 -0.13
N MET A 152 7.10 23.66 -0.34
CA MET A 152 6.21 23.11 -1.36
C MET A 152 4.75 23.49 -1.13
N VAL A 153 4.27 23.47 0.12
CA VAL A 153 2.89 23.87 0.46
C VAL A 153 2.66 25.35 0.18
N VAL A 154 3.62 26.21 0.55
CA VAL A 154 3.57 27.66 0.24
C VAL A 154 3.60 27.89 -1.26
N PHE A 155 4.51 27.21 -1.98
CA PHE A 155 4.65 27.35 -3.42
C PHE A 155 3.40 26.85 -4.18
N SER A 156 2.87 25.69 -3.80
CA SER A 156 1.64 25.10 -4.34
C SER A 156 0.47 26.07 -4.34
N SER A 157 0.33 26.69 -3.19
CA SER A 157 -0.67 27.66 -2.85
C SER A 157 -0.57 28.96 -3.65
N SER A 158 0.62 29.57 -3.66
CA SER A 158 0.88 30.83 -4.36
C SER A 158 0.75 30.69 -5.87
N VAL A 159 1.22 29.57 -6.43
CA VAL A 159 1.11 29.27 -7.87
C VAL A 159 -0.36 29.18 -8.29
N ASN A 160 -1.22 28.54 -7.49
CA ASN A 160 -2.64 28.42 -7.81
C ASN A 160 -3.33 29.80 -7.89
N ILE A 161 -3.06 30.69 -6.93
CA ILE A 161 -3.62 32.05 -6.89
C ILE A 161 -3.07 32.90 -8.04
N PHE A 162 -1.75 32.93 -8.21
CA PHE A 162 -1.10 33.70 -9.27
C PHE A 162 -1.60 33.29 -10.65
N ILE A 163 -1.70 31.98 -10.90
CA ILE A 163 -2.14 31.49 -12.19
C ILE A 163 -3.59 31.82 -12.40
N THR A 164 -4.48 31.52 -11.45
CA THR A 164 -5.91 31.83 -11.60
C THR A 164 -6.16 33.32 -11.83
N ALA A 165 -5.49 34.19 -11.07
CA ALA A 165 -5.62 35.64 -11.21
C ALA A 165 -5.05 36.18 -12.54
N TYR A 166 -3.83 35.77 -12.90
CA TYR A 166 -3.18 36.23 -14.13
C TYR A 166 -3.87 35.67 -15.36
N LEU A 167 -4.37 34.43 -15.30
CA LEU A 167 -5.11 33.83 -16.41
C LEU A 167 -6.43 34.51 -16.68
N THR A 168 -7.19 34.80 -15.61
CA THR A 168 -8.48 35.48 -15.74
C THR A 168 -8.28 36.85 -16.40
N LYS A 169 -7.20 37.56 -16.02
CA LYS A 169 -6.82 38.86 -16.60
C LYS A 169 -6.24 38.76 -18.01
N PHE A 170 -5.49 37.70 -18.32
CA PHE A 170 -4.91 37.48 -19.65
C PHE A 170 -5.99 37.08 -20.65
N LEU A 171 -6.87 36.15 -20.29
CA LEU A 171 -7.98 35.71 -21.14
C LEU A 171 -9.04 36.81 -21.33
N SER A 172 -9.23 37.71 -20.36
CA SER A 172 -10.13 38.87 -20.54
C SER A 172 -9.59 39.92 -21.52
N ASN A 173 -8.27 39.97 -21.73
CA ASN A 173 -7.62 41.00 -22.53
C ASN A 173 -7.34 40.57 -23.98
N ILE A 174 -7.64 39.32 -24.36
CA ILE A 174 -7.31 38.79 -25.67
C ILE A 174 -8.59 38.34 -26.39
N GLN A 175 -8.81 38.90 -27.57
CA GLN A 175 -9.86 38.47 -28.50
C GLN A 175 -9.36 37.27 -29.31
N LEU A 176 -9.40 36.09 -28.70
CA LEU A 176 -9.14 34.81 -29.38
C LEU A 176 -10.46 34.14 -29.77
N PRO A 177 -10.47 33.27 -30.80
CA PRO A 177 -11.60 32.38 -31.08
C PRO A 177 -11.99 31.55 -29.84
N GLY A 178 -13.29 31.40 -29.58
CA GLY A 178 -13.81 30.75 -28.38
C GLY A 178 -13.29 29.32 -28.14
N ASP A 179 -13.01 28.57 -29.22
CA ASP A 179 -12.48 27.21 -29.12
C ASP A 179 -11.03 27.16 -28.63
N ILE A 180 -10.20 28.14 -29.01
CA ILE A 180 -8.81 28.25 -28.56
C ILE A 180 -8.79 28.70 -27.09
N ILE A 181 -9.67 29.65 -26.71
CA ILE A 181 -9.86 30.06 -25.31
C ILE A 181 -10.29 28.87 -24.45
N ASN A 182 -11.22 28.02 -24.94
CA ASN A 182 -11.65 26.83 -24.23
C ASN A 182 -10.52 25.81 -24.05
N LEU A 183 -9.73 25.54 -25.10
CA LEU A 183 -8.60 24.60 -25.02
C LEU A 183 -7.51 25.09 -24.05
N ILE A 184 -7.17 26.38 -24.12
CA ILE A 184 -6.23 27.02 -23.19
C ILE A 184 -6.78 26.97 -21.76
N SER A 185 -8.05 27.31 -21.56
CA SER A 185 -8.69 27.25 -20.24
C SER A 185 -8.67 25.84 -19.65
N LEU A 186 -8.79 24.79 -20.48
CA LEU A 186 -8.77 23.40 -20.04
C LEU A 186 -7.36 22.99 -19.57
N GLY A 187 -6.32 23.37 -20.32
CA GLY A 187 -4.92 23.14 -19.92
C GLY A 187 -4.57 23.84 -18.60
N PHE A 188 -5.07 25.06 -18.41
CA PHE A 188 -4.86 25.81 -17.17
C PHE A 188 -5.71 25.34 -16.00
N LYS A 189 -6.86 24.69 -16.22
CA LYS A 189 -7.61 24.03 -15.14
C LYS A 189 -6.83 22.89 -14.49
N ILE A 190 -5.86 22.29 -15.19
CA ILE A 190 -5.03 21.20 -14.67
C ILE A 190 -3.84 21.74 -13.86
N PHE A 191 -3.37 22.94 -14.18
CA PHE A 191 -2.14 23.49 -13.59
C PHE A 191 -2.18 23.64 -12.05
N PRO A 192 -3.29 24.11 -11.43
CA PRO A 192 -3.47 24.10 -9.98
C PRO A 192 -3.25 22.76 -9.28
N PHE A 193 -3.37 21.65 -10.02
CA PHE A 193 -3.25 20.31 -9.48
C PHE A 193 -1.81 19.81 -9.40
N LEU A 194 -0.90 20.37 -10.22
CA LEU A 194 0.50 19.96 -10.29
C LEU A 194 1.22 20.00 -8.93
N PRO A 195 1.08 21.04 -8.11
CA PRO A 195 1.85 21.11 -6.88
C PRO A 195 1.44 20.06 -5.84
N ILE A 196 0.14 19.69 -5.76
CA ILE A 196 -0.27 18.58 -4.89
C ILE A 196 0.34 17.27 -5.39
N TRP A 197 0.37 17.04 -6.70
CA TRP A 197 0.97 15.82 -7.25
C TRP A 197 2.45 15.76 -6.89
N ILE A 198 3.18 16.86 -7.05
CA ILE A 198 4.58 16.98 -6.66
C ILE A 198 4.76 16.71 -5.16
N LEU A 199 3.90 17.26 -4.31
CA LEU A 199 3.96 17.05 -2.86
C LEU A 199 3.76 15.56 -2.48
N PHE A 200 2.77 14.90 -3.08
CA PHE A 200 2.53 13.47 -2.83
C PHE A 200 3.68 12.60 -3.35
N ILE A 201 4.21 12.89 -4.54
CA ILE A 201 5.40 12.22 -5.09
C ILE A 201 6.59 12.40 -4.14
N PHE A 202 6.81 13.61 -3.63
CA PHE A 202 7.85 13.91 -2.66
C PHE A 202 7.69 13.07 -1.39
N PHE A 203 6.48 12.98 -0.83
CA PHE A 203 6.21 12.12 0.33
C PHE A 203 6.55 10.66 0.07
N TYR A 204 6.17 10.12 -1.09
CA TYR A 204 6.44 8.71 -1.42
C TYR A 204 7.91 8.40 -1.72
N ILE A 205 8.72 9.39 -2.09
CA ILE A 205 10.16 9.20 -2.33
C ILE A 205 10.98 9.35 -1.04
N PHE A 206 10.67 10.35 -0.20
CA PHE A 206 11.58 10.77 0.88
C PHE A 206 11.22 10.24 2.27
N ILE A 207 9.94 9.98 2.54
CA ILE A 207 9.49 9.50 3.86
C ILE A 207 9.91 8.04 4.11
N PRO A 208 9.67 7.07 3.21
CA PRO A 208 10.06 5.68 3.45
C PRO A 208 11.56 5.54 3.71
N ASN A 209 11.94 4.67 4.65
CA ASN A 209 13.35 4.30 4.88
C ASN A 209 13.89 3.31 3.82
N LYS A 210 13.58 3.57 2.55
CA LYS A 210 14.00 2.77 1.39
C LYS A 210 14.09 3.67 0.16
N LYS A 211 14.96 3.31 -0.78
CA LYS A 211 14.94 3.89 -2.13
C LYS A 211 13.71 3.37 -2.89
N VAL A 212 12.70 4.21 -3.04
CA VAL A 212 11.48 3.94 -3.82
C VAL A 212 11.71 4.27 -5.30
N ASP A 213 11.19 3.44 -6.21
CA ASP A 213 11.24 3.73 -7.65
C ASP A 213 10.39 4.97 -7.98
N ILE A 214 10.96 5.92 -8.73
CA ILE A 214 10.32 7.17 -9.12
C ILE A 214 9.05 6.88 -9.93
N LYS A 215 9.04 5.84 -10.77
CA LYS A 215 7.84 5.48 -11.56
C LYS A 215 6.69 5.04 -10.66
N SER A 216 6.99 4.34 -9.58
CA SER A 216 6.02 3.92 -8.57
C SER A 216 5.49 5.11 -7.77
N ALA A 217 6.38 6.00 -7.33
CA ALA A 217 6.01 7.23 -6.65
C ALA A 217 5.15 8.16 -7.53
N LEU A 218 5.44 8.24 -8.83
CA LEU A 218 4.61 8.95 -9.81
C LEU A 218 3.20 8.36 -9.91
N ALA A 219 3.09 7.02 -10.02
CA ALA A 219 1.79 6.35 -10.10
C ALA A 219 0.95 6.59 -8.83
N GLY A 220 1.54 6.40 -7.64
CA GLY A 220 0.87 6.66 -6.36
C GLY A 220 0.52 8.13 -6.18
N GLY A 221 1.45 9.03 -6.48
CA GLY A 221 1.31 10.47 -6.29
C GLY A 221 0.26 11.12 -7.19
N LEU A 222 0.19 10.73 -8.45
CA LEU A 222 -0.83 11.22 -9.38
C LEU A 222 -2.23 10.74 -8.97
N ILE A 223 -2.38 9.45 -8.63
CA ILE A 223 -3.68 8.88 -8.28
C ILE A 223 -4.16 9.46 -6.94
N ALA A 224 -3.33 9.39 -5.89
CA ALA A 224 -3.71 9.88 -4.58
C ALA A 224 -3.86 11.40 -4.54
N GLY A 225 -3.00 12.15 -5.24
CA GLY A 225 -3.15 13.60 -5.32
C GLY A 225 -4.43 14.02 -6.06
N THR A 226 -4.86 13.27 -7.09
CA THR A 226 -6.16 13.48 -7.75
C THR A 226 -7.32 13.18 -6.80
N ILE A 227 -7.28 12.05 -6.08
CA ILE A 227 -8.29 11.71 -5.07
C ILE A 227 -8.35 12.78 -3.97
N PHE A 228 -7.20 13.26 -3.51
CA PHE A 228 -7.08 14.31 -2.50
C PHE A 228 -7.76 15.61 -2.94
N GLN A 229 -7.55 16.04 -4.18
CA GLN A 229 -8.20 17.25 -4.71
C GLN A 229 -9.72 17.10 -4.84
N ILE A 230 -10.19 15.96 -5.33
CA ILE A 230 -11.62 15.67 -5.42
C ILE A 230 -12.24 15.68 -4.00
N ALA A 231 -11.57 15.05 -3.03
CA ALA A 231 -11.97 15.07 -1.64
C ALA A 231 -11.97 16.50 -1.07
N GLN A 232 -10.94 17.30 -1.37
CA GLN A 232 -10.83 18.70 -0.93
C GLN A 232 -11.98 19.55 -1.47
N MET A 233 -12.28 19.45 -2.76
CA MET A 233 -13.40 20.17 -3.37
C MET A 233 -14.73 19.74 -2.77
N THR A 234 -14.90 18.46 -2.47
CA THR A 234 -16.10 17.92 -1.83
C THR A 234 -16.25 18.44 -0.41
N TYR A 235 -15.16 18.43 0.37
CA TYR A 235 -15.10 18.96 1.72
C TYR A 235 -15.45 20.45 1.77
N LEU A 236 -14.82 21.27 0.93
CA LEU A 236 -15.06 22.72 0.89
C LEU A 236 -16.52 23.03 0.56
N LYS A 237 -17.12 22.35 -0.44
CA LYS A 237 -18.54 22.53 -0.78
C LYS A 237 -19.47 22.12 0.37
N PHE A 238 -19.16 21.00 1.02
CA PHE A 238 -19.95 20.50 2.13
C PHE A 238 -19.86 21.43 3.34
N GLN A 239 -18.66 21.91 3.67
CA GLN A 239 -18.43 22.86 4.76
C GLN A 239 -19.20 24.16 4.56
N VAL A 240 -19.13 24.77 3.37
CA VAL A 240 -19.89 26.00 3.05
C VAL A 240 -21.40 25.77 3.22
N GLY A 241 -21.91 24.61 2.82
CA GLY A 241 -23.32 24.24 3.01
C GLY A 241 -23.73 24.07 4.47
N VAL A 242 -22.87 23.48 5.31
CA VAL A 242 -23.14 23.28 6.75
C VAL A 242 -23.01 24.61 7.52
N SER A 243 -21.99 25.41 7.25
CA SER A 243 -21.78 26.71 7.90
C SER A 243 -22.88 27.72 7.57
N SER A 244 -23.60 27.55 6.46
CA SER A 244 -24.76 28.39 6.10
C SER A 244 -26.08 27.95 6.76
N TYR A 245 -26.12 26.76 7.37
CA TYR A 245 -27.29 26.22 8.10
C TYR A 245 -27.18 26.53 9.61
N ASN A 246 -27.64 27.72 10.03
CA ASN A 246 -27.65 28.23 11.41
C ASN A 246 -26.27 28.36 12.10
N ALA A 247 -25.90 29.59 12.50
CA ALA A 247 -24.60 29.90 13.10
C ALA A 247 -24.18 29.01 14.29
N ILE A 248 -25.15 28.58 15.12
CA ILE A 248 -24.90 27.72 16.29
C ILE A 248 -24.45 26.31 15.86
N TYR A 249 -25.08 25.75 14.83
CA TYR A 249 -24.75 24.42 14.32
C TYR A 249 -23.50 24.45 13.44
N GLY A 250 -23.25 25.56 12.73
CA GLY A 250 -22.03 25.79 11.96
C GLY A 250 -20.76 25.77 12.82
N SER A 251 -20.73 26.53 13.92
CA SER A 251 -19.55 26.58 14.82
C SER A 251 -19.29 25.24 15.52
N PHE A 252 -20.34 24.54 15.97
CA PHE A 252 -20.19 23.21 16.58
C PHE A 252 -19.70 22.15 15.59
N ALA A 253 -20.15 22.21 14.32
CA ALA A 253 -19.77 21.24 13.30
C ALA A 253 -18.32 21.41 12.81
N ALA A 254 -17.68 22.56 13.03
CA ALA A 254 -16.34 22.85 12.53
C ALA A 254 -15.29 21.81 12.97
N LEU A 255 -15.24 21.48 14.26
CA LEU A 255 -14.24 20.55 14.80
C LEU A 255 -14.46 19.08 14.35
N PRO A 256 -15.66 18.48 14.48
CA PRO A 256 -15.91 17.14 13.95
C PRO A 256 -15.66 17.03 12.44
N LEU A 257 -16.05 18.05 11.68
CA LEU A 257 -15.86 18.06 10.23
C LEU A 257 -14.38 18.17 9.86
N PHE A 258 -13.61 18.97 10.60
CA PHE A 258 -12.15 19.03 10.48
C PHE A 258 -11.51 17.67 10.75
N LEU A 259 -11.96 16.94 11.77
CA LEU A 259 -11.43 15.60 12.08
C LEU A 259 -11.72 14.60 10.97
N ILE A 260 -12.93 14.64 10.37
CA ILE A 260 -13.28 13.81 9.21
C ILE A 260 -12.38 14.14 8.03
N TRP A 261 -12.13 15.42 7.77
CA TRP A 261 -11.23 15.87 6.72
C TRP A 261 -9.80 15.40 6.92
N LEU A 262 -9.29 15.52 8.14
CA LEU A 262 -7.93 15.14 8.50
C LEU A 262 -7.76 13.60 8.41
N GLN A 263 -8.74 12.84 8.90
CA GLN A 263 -8.80 11.38 8.73
C GLN A 263 -8.81 10.98 7.26
N ALA A 264 -9.67 11.60 6.45
CA ALA A 264 -9.75 11.33 5.01
C ALA A 264 -8.43 11.66 4.31
N SER A 265 -7.79 12.78 4.67
CA SER A 265 -6.50 13.20 4.14
C SER A 265 -5.42 12.14 4.38
N TRP A 266 -5.29 11.66 5.61
CA TRP A 266 -4.32 10.59 5.92
C TRP A 266 -4.66 9.26 5.25
N ALA A 267 -5.94 8.90 5.19
CA ALA A 267 -6.37 7.70 4.47
C ALA A 267 -5.97 7.77 2.98
N ILE A 268 -6.15 8.91 2.33
CA ILE A 268 -5.75 9.12 0.93
C ILE A 268 -4.22 9.06 0.76
N VAL A 269 -3.47 9.69 1.67
CA VAL A 269 -1.99 9.64 1.66
C VAL A 269 -1.49 8.20 1.79
N LEU A 270 -2.03 7.43 2.73
CA LEU A 270 -1.65 6.02 2.93
C LEU A 270 -2.12 5.13 1.77
N PHE A 271 -3.28 5.40 1.18
CA PHE A 271 -3.74 4.68 0.00
C PHE A 271 -2.84 4.92 -1.22
N GLY A 272 -2.35 6.14 -1.42
CA GLY A 272 -1.35 6.40 -2.47
C GLY A 272 0.00 5.74 -2.21
N ALA A 273 0.41 5.60 -0.94
CA ALA A 273 1.58 4.82 -0.57
C ALA A 273 1.41 3.33 -0.94
N GLU A 274 0.24 2.74 -0.65
CA GLU A 274 -0.11 1.37 -1.06
C GLU A 274 -0.09 1.18 -2.59
N ILE A 275 -0.56 2.18 -3.35
CA ILE A 275 -0.48 2.17 -4.81
C ILE A 275 0.97 2.19 -5.27
N ALA A 276 1.80 3.09 -4.72
CA ALA A 276 3.22 3.17 -5.06
C ALA A 276 3.93 1.84 -4.74
N PHE A 277 3.70 1.30 -3.54
CA PHE A 277 4.22 0.00 -3.14
C PHE A 277 3.78 -1.13 -4.07
N SER A 278 2.48 -1.19 -4.42
CA SER A 278 1.91 -2.22 -5.29
C SER A 278 2.42 -2.12 -6.74
N TRP A 279 2.70 -0.90 -7.21
CA TRP A 279 3.29 -0.67 -8.53
C TRP A 279 4.74 -1.17 -8.62
N GLU A 280 5.51 -0.94 -7.55
CA GLU A 280 6.89 -1.42 -7.42
C GLU A 280 6.96 -2.95 -7.30
N ASN A 281 6.04 -3.55 -6.53
CA ASN A 281 6.09 -4.96 -6.14
C ASN A 281 5.05 -5.84 -6.86
N THR A 282 4.56 -5.43 -8.03
CA THR A 282 3.45 -6.12 -8.72
C THR A 282 3.73 -7.62 -8.93
N GLU A 283 4.93 -8.00 -9.39
CA GLU A 283 5.29 -9.40 -9.65
C GLU A 283 5.33 -10.24 -8.37
N THR A 284 5.90 -9.68 -7.30
CA THR A 284 5.97 -10.33 -5.98
C THR A 284 4.58 -10.55 -5.41
N LEU A 285 3.70 -9.55 -5.52
CA LEU A 285 2.31 -9.61 -5.05
C LEU A 285 1.47 -10.57 -5.87
N GLU A 286 1.65 -10.58 -7.20
CA GLU A 286 1.01 -11.55 -8.09
C GLU A 286 1.38 -12.97 -7.70
N THR A 287 2.65 -13.21 -7.36
CA THR A 287 3.12 -14.51 -6.91
C THR A 287 2.48 -14.88 -5.56
N GLN A 288 2.38 -13.95 -4.60
CA GLN A 288 1.77 -14.24 -3.29
C GLN A 288 0.23 -14.41 -3.33
N ASP A 289 -0.46 -13.73 -4.24
CA ASP A 289 -1.93 -13.75 -4.36
C ASP A 289 -2.45 -14.81 -5.33
N ILE A 290 -1.60 -15.73 -5.82
CA ILE A 290 -2.04 -16.85 -6.65
C ILE A 290 -3.02 -17.69 -5.83
N ASP A 291 -4.27 -17.70 -6.30
CA ASP A 291 -5.31 -18.57 -5.79
C ASP A 291 -5.04 -20.01 -6.23
N TYR A 292 -5.00 -20.92 -5.26
CA TYR A 292 -4.77 -22.34 -5.51
C TYR A 292 -5.75 -22.89 -6.56
N ASP A 293 -7.00 -22.45 -6.52
CA ASP A 293 -8.03 -22.97 -7.42
C ASP A 293 -7.85 -22.55 -8.87
N LYS A 294 -7.20 -21.41 -9.12
CA LYS A 294 -6.91 -20.90 -10.48
C LYS A 294 -5.69 -21.56 -11.13
N ILE A 295 -4.89 -22.31 -10.37
CA ILE A 295 -3.72 -23.02 -10.92
C ILE A 295 -4.22 -24.18 -11.79
N SER A 296 -3.68 -24.27 -13.01
CA SER A 296 -4.02 -25.37 -13.92
C SER A 296 -3.72 -26.73 -13.29
N ILE A 297 -4.55 -27.73 -13.59
CA ILE A 297 -4.41 -29.09 -13.07
C ILE A 297 -3.02 -29.66 -13.38
N ARG A 298 -2.52 -29.42 -14.61
CA ARG A 298 -1.16 -29.82 -15.02
C ARG A 298 -0.07 -29.24 -14.12
N LEU A 299 -0.16 -27.95 -13.77
CA LEU A 299 0.83 -27.31 -12.90
C LEU A 299 0.70 -27.80 -11.45
N LYS A 300 -0.53 -28.05 -10.95
CA LYS A 300 -0.75 -28.69 -9.64
C LYS A 300 -0.05 -30.05 -9.56
N LYS A 301 -0.24 -30.91 -10.57
CA LYS A 301 0.43 -32.22 -10.67
C LYS A 301 1.95 -32.09 -10.60
N LEU A 302 2.54 -31.19 -11.39
CA LEU A 302 3.99 -30.96 -11.39
C LEU A 302 4.52 -30.46 -10.04
N ILE A 303 3.81 -29.54 -9.38
CA ILE A 303 4.22 -29.03 -8.07
C ILE A 303 4.14 -30.15 -7.03
N VAL A 304 3.04 -30.91 -7.00
CA VAL A 304 2.86 -32.05 -6.10
C VAL A 304 4.01 -33.05 -6.24
N LEU A 305 4.29 -33.51 -7.47
CA LEU A 305 5.37 -34.45 -7.74
C LEU A 305 6.72 -33.90 -7.30
N ARG A 306 6.98 -32.61 -7.53
CA ARG A 306 8.24 -31.97 -7.13
C ARG A 306 8.39 -31.88 -5.61
N ILE A 307 7.31 -31.59 -4.89
CA ILE A 307 7.28 -31.58 -3.42
C ILE A 307 7.59 -32.98 -2.89
N VAL A 308 6.88 -34.00 -3.38
CA VAL A 308 7.07 -35.39 -2.92
C VAL A 308 8.47 -35.89 -3.26
N HIS A 309 8.96 -35.65 -4.48
CA HIS A 309 10.33 -35.96 -4.88
C HIS A 309 11.37 -35.31 -3.93
N LEU A 310 11.19 -34.05 -3.53
CA LEU A 310 12.11 -33.41 -2.58
C LEU A 310 12.10 -34.11 -1.22
N CYS A 311 10.92 -34.48 -0.71
CA CYS A 311 10.79 -35.22 0.54
C CYS A 311 11.44 -36.61 0.45
N VAL A 312 11.18 -37.36 -0.63
CA VAL A 312 11.80 -38.66 -0.92
C VAL A 312 13.32 -38.54 -1.00
N ASN A 313 13.83 -37.56 -1.74
CA ASN A 313 15.26 -37.34 -1.91
C ASN A 313 15.94 -36.96 -0.58
N ARG A 314 15.32 -36.11 0.25
CA ARG A 314 15.85 -35.81 1.60
C ARG A 314 15.85 -37.05 2.49
N PHE A 315 14.78 -37.83 2.47
CA PHE A 315 14.62 -39.04 3.27
C PHE A 315 15.62 -40.13 2.87
N ALA A 316 15.75 -40.43 1.57
CA ALA A 316 16.71 -41.40 1.02
C ALA A 316 18.17 -41.07 1.42
N ASN A 317 18.51 -39.78 1.45
CA ASN A 317 19.83 -39.30 1.82
C ASN A 317 20.02 -39.05 3.33
N LYS A 318 19.08 -39.48 4.19
CA LYS A 318 19.12 -39.30 5.65
C LYS A 318 19.33 -37.83 6.07
N LYS A 319 18.79 -36.89 5.30
CA LYS A 319 18.82 -35.45 5.59
C LYS A 319 17.64 -35.09 6.49
N ILE A 320 17.70 -33.90 7.10
CA ILE A 320 16.58 -33.33 7.84
C ILE A 320 15.30 -33.31 6.98
N PRO A 321 14.11 -33.49 7.59
CA PRO A 321 12.83 -33.41 6.87
C PRO A 321 12.68 -32.10 6.08
N ALA A 322 11.84 -32.11 5.04
CA ALA A 322 11.52 -30.89 4.31
C ALA A 322 10.54 -30.04 5.12
N PHE A 323 10.83 -28.75 5.32
CA PHE A 323 9.91 -27.79 5.95
C PHE A 323 9.15 -27.00 4.89
N ASP A 324 7.97 -26.50 5.23
CA ASP A 324 7.13 -25.69 4.33
C ASP A 324 7.83 -24.43 3.79
N ILE A 325 8.56 -23.71 4.64
CA ILE A 325 9.35 -22.51 4.30
C ILE A 325 10.52 -22.87 3.36
N ASP A 326 11.20 -23.99 3.63
CA ASP A 326 12.28 -24.50 2.78
C ASP A 326 11.77 -24.83 1.37
N ILE A 327 10.64 -25.54 1.30
CA ILE A 327 10.00 -25.93 0.04
C ILE A 327 9.61 -24.68 -0.75
N SER A 328 8.96 -23.71 -0.09
CA SER A 328 8.55 -22.44 -0.70
C SER A 328 9.74 -21.69 -1.29
N THR A 329 10.82 -21.54 -0.51
CA THR A 329 12.01 -20.79 -0.91
C THR A 329 12.79 -21.50 -2.03
N LYS A 330 13.03 -22.81 -1.89
CA LYS A 330 13.82 -23.58 -2.86
C LYS A 330 13.11 -23.74 -4.20
N MET A 331 11.79 -23.91 -4.18
CA MET A 331 11.00 -24.11 -5.41
C MET A 331 10.45 -22.81 -6.01
N LYS A 332 10.60 -21.67 -5.30
CA LYS A 332 9.99 -20.38 -5.64
C LYS A 332 8.47 -20.48 -5.78
N ILE A 333 7.84 -21.23 -4.87
CA ILE A 333 6.38 -21.42 -4.83
C ILE A 333 5.83 -20.68 -3.62
N PRO A 334 4.74 -19.92 -3.74
CA PRO A 334 4.13 -19.21 -2.63
C PRO A 334 3.82 -20.15 -1.45
N LEU A 335 4.23 -19.77 -0.24
CA LEU A 335 4.06 -20.59 0.97
C LEU A 335 2.60 -21.03 1.17
N LYS A 336 1.63 -20.18 0.82
CA LYS A 336 0.20 -20.50 0.87
C LYS A 336 -0.14 -21.72 0.02
N ILE A 337 0.35 -21.79 -1.21
CA ILE A 337 0.13 -22.94 -2.11
C ILE A 337 0.84 -24.18 -1.58
N VAL A 338 2.07 -24.03 -1.10
CA VAL A 338 2.84 -25.12 -0.51
C VAL A 338 2.08 -25.73 0.67
N LYS A 339 1.57 -24.92 1.60
CA LYS A 339 0.78 -25.39 2.76
C LYS A 339 -0.49 -26.13 2.34
N VAL A 340 -1.25 -25.58 1.38
CA VAL A 340 -2.45 -26.24 0.86
C VAL A 340 -2.12 -27.59 0.23
N LEU A 341 -1.03 -27.67 -0.55
CA LEU A 341 -0.63 -28.92 -1.20
C LEU A 341 -0.08 -29.95 -0.20
N LEU A 342 0.70 -29.52 0.80
CA LEU A 342 1.21 -30.41 1.84
C LEU A 342 0.07 -30.98 2.69
N ALA A 343 -0.89 -30.16 3.11
CA ALA A 343 -2.07 -30.64 3.84
C ALA A 343 -2.83 -31.72 3.04
N LYS A 344 -3.00 -31.51 1.73
CA LYS A 344 -3.63 -32.48 0.82
C LYS A 344 -2.82 -33.78 0.68
N LEU A 345 -1.49 -33.68 0.62
CA LEU A 345 -0.61 -34.86 0.52
C LEU A 345 -0.56 -35.68 1.81
N VAL A 346 -0.73 -35.02 2.95
CA VAL A 346 -0.87 -35.68 4.26
C VAL A 346 -2.23 -36.39 4.35
N GLU A 347 -3.31 -35.73 3.92
CA GLU A 347 -4.65 -36.32 3.85
C GLU A 347 -4.68 -37.60 2.99
N CYS A 348 -3.98 -37.60 1.85
CA CYS A 348 -3.86 -38.76 0.95
C CYS A 348 -2.88 -39.83 1.44
N ARG A 349 -2.23 -39.65 2.61
CA ARG A 349 -1.19 -40.53 3.14
C ARG A 349 -0.01 -40.76 2.20
N ILE A 350 0.37 -39.76 1.41
CA ILE A 350 1.62 -39.77 0.64
C ILE A 350 2.77 -39.22 1.48
N LEU A 351 2.49 -38.22 2.32
CA LEU A 351 3.43 -37.63 3.27
C LEU A 351 2.90 -37.76 4.71
N LEU A 352 3.81 -37.74 5.68
CA LEU A 352 3.50 -37.64 7.11
C LEU A 352 4.14 -36.38 7.69
N GLU A 353 3.43 -35.77 8.64
CA GLU A 353 3.96 -34.69 9.47
C GLU A 353 4.79 -35.28 10.61
N VAL A 354 6.00 -34.75 10.78
CA VAL A 354 6.92 -35.11 11.85
C VAL A 354 7.32 -33.85 12.58
N ASN A 355 7.15 -33.84 13.90
CA ASN A 355 7.62 -32.74 14.73
C ASN A 355 9.14 -32.85 14.86
N TRP A 356 9.86 -31.83 14.40
CA TRP A 356 11.32 -31.74 14.43
C TRP A 356 11.73 -30.46 15.17
N GLU A 357 12.97 -30.39 15.65
CA GLU A 357 13.48 -29.28 16.49
C GLU A 357 13.16 -27.86 15.96
N ASN A 358 13.04 -27.69 14.63
CA ASN A 358 12.79 -26.42 13.95
C ASN A 358 11.34 -26.27 13.41
N GLY A 359 10.41 -27.13 13.81
CA GLY A 359 8.99 -27.09 13.42
C GLY A 359 8.49 -28.38 12.77
N ILE A 360 7.39 -28.27 12.02
CA ILE A 360 6.76 -29.43 11.36
C ILE A 360 7.48 -29.73 10.05
N GLY A 361 8.12 -30.89 9.99
CA GLY A 361 8.74 -31.43 8.79
C GLY A 361 7.87 -32.48 8.10
N TYR A 362 8.10 -32.70 6.81
CA TYR A 362 7.34 -33.65 6.00
C TYR A 362 8.25 -34.76 5.45
N VAL A 363 7.82 -36.02 5.64
CA VAL A 363 8.52 -37.23 5.18
C VAL A 363 7.58 -38.14 4.38
N PRO A 364 8.09 -39.01 3.48
CA PRO A 364 7.27 -40.02 2.81
C PRO A 364 6.54 -40.93 3.80
N ALA A 365 5.28 -41.23 3.52
CA ALA A 365 4.45 -42.12 4.33
C ALA A 365 4.59 -43.61 3.95
N SER A 366 5.12 -43.88 2.77
CA SER A 366 5.25 -45.22 2.18
C SER A 366 6.70 -45.50 1.78
N ASP A 367 6.98 -46.76 1.43
CA ASP A 367 8.30 -47.16 0.97
C ASP A 367 8.73 -46.36 -0.27
N ILE A 368 9.87 -45.68 -0.14
CA ILE A 368 10.46 -44.86 -1.20
C ILE A 368 10.94 -45.70 -2.39
N GLU A 369 11.25 -46.98 -2.19
CA GLU A 369 11.72 -47.89 -3.26
C GLU A 369 10.59 -48.32 -4.20
N CYS A 370 9.33 -48.09 -3.81
CA CYS A 370 8.16 -48.45 -4.61
C CYS A 370 7.28 -47.25 -4.98
N LEU A 371 7.53 -46.06 -4.43
CA LEU A 371 6.69 -44.88 -4.67
C LEU A 371 6.90 -44.29 -6.07
N THR A 372 5.91 -44.46 -6.94
CA THR A 372 5.98 -44.01 -8.34
C THR A 372 5.28 -42.67 -8.60
N ILE A 373 5.44 -42.11 -9.81
CA ILE A 373 4.73 -40.90 -10.24
C ILE A 373 3.23 -41.17 -10.26
N CYS A 374 2.81 -42.30 -10.84
CA CYS A 374 1.40 -42.65 -10.95
C CYS A 374 0.76 -42.79 -9.57
N ASP A 375 1.42 -43.45 -8.60
CA ASP A 375 0.87 -43.63 -7.26
C ASP A 375 0.54 -42.29 -6.57
N VAL A 376 1.43 -41.31 -6.68
CA VAL A 376 1.22 -39.98 -6.10
C VAL A 376 0.08 -39.24 -6.80
N LEU A 377 0.00 -39.32 -8.13
CA LEU A 377 -1.05 -38.64 -8.88
C LEU A 377 -2.42 -39.26 -8.63
N THR A 378 -2.53 -40.59 -8.68
CA THR A 378 -3.78 -41.32 -8.40
C THR A 378 -4.26 -41.02 -6.98
N ALA A 379 -3.39 -41.11 -5.98
CA ALA A 379 -3.76 -40.80 -4.59
C ALA A 379 -4.22 -39.33 -4.43
N PHE A 380 -3.60 -38.41 -5.15
CA PHE A 380 -3.97 -36.99 -5.11
C PHE A 380 -5.29 -36.68 -5.83
N GLU A 381 -5.62 -37.44 -6.89
CA GLU A 381 -6.86 -37.32 -7.66
C GLU A 381 -8.07 -37.94 -6.96
N LEU A 382 -7.90 -39.11 -6.35
CA LEU A 382 -8.94 -39.80 -5.56
C LEU A 382 -9.21 -39.13 -4.20
N ARG A 383 -8.59 -37.98 -3.92
CA ARG A 383 -8.80 -37.24 -2.68
C ARG A 383 -10.17 -36.57 -2.65
N GLY A 384 -11.01 -36.97 -1.71
CA GLY A 384 -12.29 -36.35 -1.43
C GLY A 384 -13.31 -37.38 -1.02
N ASP A 385 -14.53 -36.91 -0.80
CA ASP A 385 -15.67 -37.75 -0.46
C ASP A 385 -16.49 -38.07 -1.71
N ASP A 386 -16.65 -39.35 -2.05
CA ASP A 386 -17.53 -39.84 -3.12
C ASP A 386 -19.02 -39.82 -2.72
N ILE A 387 -19.43 -38.84 -1.91
CA ILE A 387 -20.77 -38.74 -1.35
C ILE A 387 -21.81 -38.39 -2.44
N ILE A 388 -21.37 -37.76 -3.54
CA ILE A 388 -22.25 -37.40 -4.66
C ILE A 388 -22.50 -38.64 -5.51
N ARG A 389 -23.69 -39.24 -5.34
CA ARG A 389 -24.17 -40.30 -6.22
C ARG A 389 -24.57 -39.70 -7.58
N VAL A 390 -23.65 -39.73 -8.53
CA VAL A 390 -23.98 -39.53 -9.94
C VAL A 390 -24.79 -40.75 -10.38
N GLY A 391 -25.99 -40.54 -10.94
CA GLY A 391 -26.89 -41.64 -11.31
C GLY A 391 -26.21 -42.66 -12.22
N GLY A 392 -26.25 -43.94 -11.85
CA GLY A 392 -25.58 -45.03 -12.55
C GLY A 392 -26.28 -45.40 -13.86
N THR A 393 -26.00 -44.63 -14.91
CA THR A 393 -26.33 -45.04 -16.28
C THR A 393 -25.21 -45.91 -16.85
N ILE A 394 -25.50 -46.67 -17.91
CA ILE A 394 -24.50 -47.54 -18.58
C ILE A 394 -23.33 -46.71 -19.10
N GLU A 395 -23.59 -45.47 -19.55
CA GLU A 395 -22.55 -44.54 -20.00
C GLU A 395 -21.60 -44.15 -18.87
N PHE A 396 -22.09 -43.96 -17.64
CA PHE A 396 -21.25 -43.62 -16.50
C PHE A 396 -20.28 -44.77 -16.16
N GLN A 397 -20.77 -46.02 -16.16
CA GLN A 397 -19.92 -47.19 -15.92
C GLN A 397 -18.84 -47.33 -16.99
N ALA A 398 -19.19 -47.14 -18.27
CA ALA A 398 -18.22 -47.20 -19.36
C ALA A 398 -17.13 -46.11 -19.25
N LEU A 399 -17.48 -44.93 -18.74
CA LEU A 399 -16.51 -43.86 -18.47
C LEU A 399 -15.62 -44.19 -17.27
N GLU A 400 -16.17 -44.76 -16.20
CA GLU A 400 -15.38 -45.22 -15.03
C GLU A 400 -14.39 -46.32 -15.43
N ASP A 401 -14.83 -47.31 -16.20
CA ASP A 401 -13.98 -48.38 -16.73
C ASP A 401 -12.85 -47.80 -17.60
N SER A 402 -13.16 -46.81 -18.44
CA SER A 402 -12.15 -46.13 -19.27
C SER A 402 -11.10 -45.40 -18.42
N LEU A 403 -11.51 -44.72 -17.34
CA LEU A 403 -10.58 -44.05 -16.42
C LEU A 403 -9.67 -45.07 -15.70
N ASN A 404 -10.22 -46.20 -15.26
CA ASN A 404 -9.47 -47.28 -14.63
C ASN A 404 -8.44 -47.89 -15.60
N ASP A 405 -8.80 -48.06 -16.87
CA ASP A 405 -7.89 -48.56 -17.89
C ASP A 405 -6.79 -47.55 -18.25
N PHE A 406 -7.09 -46.25 -18.24
CA PHE A 406 -6.07 -45.20 -18.35
C PHE A 406 -5.08 -45.23 -17.19
N GLU A 407 -5.53 -45.48 -15.97
CA GLU A 407 -4.64 -45.63 -14.81
C GLU A 407 -3.69 -46.83 -15.00
N LYS A 408 -4.23 -48.00 -15.39
CA LYS A 408 -3.42 -49.19 -15.68
C LYS A 408 -2.40 -48.94 -16.80
N ALA A 409 -2.83 -48.26 -17.87
CA ALA A 409 -1.94 -47.89 -18.97
C ALA A 409 -0.85 -46.92 -18.52
N CYS A 410 -1.15 -46.00 -17.60
CA CYS A 410 -0.17 -45.08 -17.03
C CYS A 410 0.92 -45.82 -16.26
N LYS A 411 0.54 -46.76 -15.38
CA LYS A 411 1.49 -47.59 -14.61
C LYS A 411 2.42 -48.43 -15.50
N ASN A 412 1.94 -48.85 -16.66
CA ASN A 412 2.72 -49.63 -17.63
C ASN A 412 3.43 -48.76 -18.68
N SER A 413 3.34 -47.43 -18.58
CA SER A 413 3.91 -46.52 -19.57
C SER A 413 5.43 -46.43 -19.45
N SER A 414 6.12 -46.18 -20.56
CA SER A 414 7.57 -45.92 -20.56
C SER A 414 7.98 -44.62 -19.85
N GLY A 415 7.00 -43.77 -19.52
CA GLY A 415 7.20 -42.54 -18.75
C GLY A 415 7.13 -42.73 -17.24
N GLU A 416 6.69 -43.91 -16.77
CA GLU A 416 6.57 -44.20 -15.35
C GLU A 416 7.94 -44.31 -14.69
N ARG A 417 8.10 -43.68 -13.52
CA ARG A 417 9.38 -43.61 -12.81
C ARG A 417 9.15 -43.67 -11.31
N ASN A 418 10.07 -44.32 -10.61
CA ASN A 418 10.17 -44.17 -9.17
C ASN A 418 10.62 -42.74 -8.85
N LEU A 419 9.97 -42.08 -7.87
CA LEU A 419 10.30 -40.72 -7.47
C LEU A 419 11.71 -40.57 -6.88
N LYS A 420 12.31 -41.65 -6.38
CA LYS A 420 13.69 -41.71 -5.87
C LYS A 420 14.73 -41.63 -7.00
N ASP A 421 14.39 -42.11 -8.20
CA ASP A 421 15.32 -42.26 -9.34
C ASP A 421 15.31 -41.07 -10.31
N ILE A 422 14.47 -40.06 -10.05
CA ILE A 422 14.41 -38.78 -10.77
C ILE A 422 15.50 -37.86 -10.25
#